data_AF-A0A850KAU0-F1
#
_entry.id   AF-A0A850KAU0-F1
#
_cell.length_a   1.000
_cell.length_b   1.000
_cell.length_c   1.000
_cell.angle_alpha   90.00
_cell.angle_beta   90.00
_cell.angle_gamma   90.00
#
_symmetry.space_group_name_H-M   'P 1'
#
loop_
_entity.id
_entity.type
_entity.pdbx_description
1 polymer ?
#
loop_
_entity_poly.entity_id
_entity_poly.type
_entity_poly.pdbx_seq_one_letter_code
_entity_poly.pdbx_strand_id
1 'polypeptide(L)' 'MTVILAHDYKPSEDEEFMNKDMQEYFRQKLLAWKEELIRESNETLEHLQHENNQAPDLADRASMETDRALELRTR' A
#
# COMPACT_ATOMS: atom_id res chain seq x y z
N MET A 1 25.58 0.94 11.38
CA MET A 1 26.44 1.01 10.18
C MET A 1 25.53 1.04 8.98
N THR A 2 25.59 2.08 8.17
CA THR A 2 24.78 2.21 6.95
C THR A 2 25.43 1.39 5.85
N VAL A 3 24.78 0.30 5.44
CA VAL A 3 25.24 -0.53 4.32
C VAL A 3 24.79 0.15 3.04
N ILE A 4 25.72 0.45 2.13
CA ILE A 4 25.42 1.09 0.85
C ILE A 4 25.42 -0.01 -0.21
N LEU A 5 24.24 -0.28 -0.76
CA LEU A 5 24.05 -1.27 -1.82
C LEU A 5 24.38 -0.67 -3.19
N ALA A 6 24.89 -1.51 -4.10
CA ALA A 6 24.97 -1.16 -5.51
C ALA A 6 23.55 -0.98 -6.09
N HIS A 7 23.42 -0.13 -7.11
CA HIS A 7 22.12 0.24 -7.70
C HIS A 7 21.34 -0.95 -8.26
N ASP A 8 22.06 -2.01 -8.66
CA ASP A 8 21.56 -3.22 -9.30
C ASP A 8 21.75 -4.47 -8.42
N TYR A 9 22.07 -4.29 -7.13
CA TYR A 9 22.27 -5.43 -6.23
C TYR A 9 21.00 -6.30 -6.15
N LYS A 10 21.21 -7.60 -6.32
CA LYS A 10 20.21 -8.64 -6.11
C LYS A 10 20.85 -9.77 -5.31
N PRO A 11 20.20 -10.25 -4.24
CA PRO A 11 20.65 -11.44 -3.53
C PRO A 11 20.88 -12.61 -4.48
N SER A 12 22.03 -13.27 -4.39
CA SER A 12 22.34 -14.50 -5.16
C SER A 12 22.56 -15.69 -4.20
N GLU A 13 22.52 -16.90 -4.76
CA GLU A 13 22.78 -18.14 -3.98
C GLU A 13 24.26 -18.34 -3.65
N ASP A 14 25.16 -17.56 -4.26
CA ASP A 14 26.61 -17.61 -4.02
C ASP A 14 27.02 -16.88 -2.72
N GLU A 15 26.08 -16.16 -2.10
CA GLU A 15 26.29 -15.37 -0.90
C GLU A 15 25.80 -16.08 0.37
N GLU A 16 26.43 -15.79 1.50
CA GLU A 16 25.96 -16.29 2.79
C GLU A 16 24.53 -15.80 3.07
N PHE A 17 23.65 -16.73 3.41
CA PHE A 17 22.24 -16.44 3.66
C PHE A 17 22.06 -15.36 4.72
N MET A 18 21.26 -14.34 4.41
CA MET A 18 20.93 -13.22 5.31
C MET A 18 22.15 -12.43 5.78
N ASN A 19 23.15 -12.27 4.90
CA ASN A 19 24.23 -11.31 5.10
C ASN A 19 23.68 -9.87 5.24
N LYS A 20 24.56 -8.93 5.59
CA LYS A 20 24.17 -7.52 5.83
C LYS A 20 23.60 -6.83 4.58
N ASP A 21 24.07 -7.21 3.40
CA ASP A 21 23.66 -6.62 2.12
C ASP A 21 22.24 -7.10 1.76
N MET A 22 21.96 -8.40 1.89
CA MET A 22 20.63 -8.98 1.76
C MET A 22 19.63 -8.36 2.74
N GLN A 23 20.02 -8.20 4.01
CA GLN A 23 19.15 -7.57 5.02
C GLN A 23 18.79 -6.13 4.63
N GLU A 24 19.75 -5.35 4.18
CA GLU A 24 19.49 -3.98 3.73
C GLU A 24 18.62 -3.96 2.46
N TYR A 25 18.84 -4.87 1.51
CA TYR A 25 18.03 -5.00 0.30
C TYR A 25 16.56 -5.28 0.63
N PHE A 26 16.30 -6.27 1.50
CA PHE A 26 14.93 -6.57 1.93
C PHE A 26 14.33 -5.44 2.78
N ARG A 27 15.13 -4.76 3.61
CA ARG A 27 14.68 -3.59 4.36
C ARG A 27 14.17 -2.50 3.42
N GLN A 28 14.92 -2.15 2.38
CA GLN A 28 14.52 -1.16 1.38
C GLN A 28 13.27 -1.59 0.63
N LYS A 29 13.19 -2.86 0.22
CA LYS A 29 12.01 -3.40 -0.46
C LYS A 29 10.75 -3.34 0.42
N LEU A 30 10.86 -3.70 1.70
CA LEU A 30 9.75 -3.64 2.64
C LEU A 30 9.30 -2.20 2.94
N LEU A 31 10.24 -1.25 3.01
CA LEU A 31 9.91 0.16 3.18
C LEU A 31 9.18 0.72 1.97
N ALA A 32 9.66 0.44 0.75
CA ALA A 32 8.99 0.82 -0.48
C ALA A 32 7.58 0.22 -0.55
N TRP A 33 7.43 -1.06 -0.18
CA TRP A 33 6.12 -1.70 -0.16
C TRP A 33 5.18 -1.09 0.89
N LYS A 34 5.69 -0.74 2.07
CA LYS A 34 4.92 -0.02 3.09
C LYS A 34 4.44 1.34 2.59
N GLU A 35 5.31 2.09 1.91
CA GLU A 35 4.95 3.39 1.34
C GLU A 35 3.88 3.26 0.26
N GLU A 36 3.98 2.23 -0.59
CA GLU A 36 2.97 1.90 -1.58
C GLU A 36 1.61 1.62 -0.92
N LEU A 37 1.56 0.75 0.08
CA LEU A 37 0.33 0.42 0.80
C LEU A 37 -0.31 1.64 1.47
N ILE A 38 0.50 2.54 2.03
CA ILE A 38 0.00 3.77 2.63
C ILE A 38 -0.58 4.69 1.54
N ARG A 39 0.08 4.79 0.38
CA ARG A 39 -0.40 5.60 -0.74
C ARG A 39 -1.73 5.08 -1.27
N GLU A 40 -1.82 3.79 -1.59
CA GLU A 40 -3.06 3.17 -2.07
C GLU A 40 -4.22 3.32 -1.07
N SER A 41 -3.92 3.18 0.24
CA SER A 41 -4.91 3.40 1.30
C SER A 41 -5.41 4.84 1.35
N ASN A 42 -4.51 5.82 1.24
CA ASN A 42 -4.88 7.23 1.20
C ASN A 42 -5.71 7.58 -0.03
N GLU A 43 -5.32 7.09 -1.22
CA GLU A 43 -6.07 7.26 -2.47
C GLU A 43 -7.49 6.67 -2.34
N THR A 44 -7.60 5.49 -1.74
CA THR A 44 -8.90 4.87 -1.46
C THR A 44 -9.72 5.78 -0.54
N LEU A 45 -9.13 6.32 0.52
CA LEU A 45 -9.80 7.21 1.47
C LEU A 45 -10.28 8.51 0.80
N GLU A 46 -9.47 9.10 -0.09
CA GLU A 46 -9.84 10.29 -0.86
C GLU A 46 -10.99 10.00 -1.82
N HIS A 47 -10.94 8.92 -2.59
CA HIS A 47 -12.01 8.51 -3.50
C HIS A 47 -13.34 8.39 -2.74
N LEU A 48 -13.28 7.67 -1.62
CA LEU A 48 -14.38 7.48 -0.69
C LEU A 48 -14.93 8.80 -0.11
N GLN A 49 -14.11 9.80 0.15
CA GLN A 49 -14.57 11.10 0.63
C GLN A 49 -15.27 11.92 -0.47
N HIS A 50 -14.78 11.84 -1.71
CA HIS A 50 -15.35 12.59 -2.83
C HIS A 50 -16.73 12.07 -3.23
N GLU A 51 -16.96 10.76 -3.19
CA GLU A 51 -18.27 10.16 -3.49
C GLU A 51 -19.36 10.48 -2.45
N ASN A 52 -19.01 10.63 -1.17
CA ASN A 52 -20.00 10.91 -0.10
C ASN A 52 -20.67 12.29 -0.25
N ASN A 53 -20.05 13.23 -0.97
CA ASN A 53 -20.55 14.59 -1.13
C ASN A 53 -21.67 14.74 -2.18
N GLN A 54 -22.12 13.65 -2.82
CA GLN A 54 -23.03 13.71 -3.97
C GLN A 54 -24.48 13.26 -3.72
N ALA A 55 -24.84 12.80 -2.52
CA ALA A 55 -26.21 12.36 -2.24
C ALA A 55 -27.14 13.55 -1.88
N PRO A 56 -28.19 13.84 -2.66
CA PRO A 56 -29.12 14.94 -2.40
C PRO A 56 -30.16 14.63 -1.31
N ASP A 57 -30.47 13.36 -1.05
CA ASP A 57 -31.39 12.94 0.01
C ASP A 57 -30.89 11.76 0.89
N LEU A 58 -31.64 11.49 1.98
CA LEU A 58 -31.32 10.48 2.99
C LEU A 58 -31.43 9.03 2.47
N ALA A 59 -32.31 8.77 1.50
CA ALA A 59 -32.51 7.43 0.95
C ALA A 59 -31.37 7.08 -0.02
N ASP A 60 -31.01 8.04 -0.88
CA ASP A 60 -29.85 7.95 -1.78
C ASP A 60 -28.57 7.72 -0.97
N ARG A 61 -28.41 8.43 0.16
CA ARG A 61 -27.26 8.26 1.05
C ARG A 61 -27.17 6.84 1.64
N ALA A 62 -28.28 6.27 2.08
CA ALA A 62 -28.31 4.93 2.67
C ALA A 62 -27.98 3.84 1.63
N SER A 63 -28.46 3.98 0.40
CA SER A 63 -28.14 3.09 -0.71
C SER A 63 -26.65 3.16 -1.08
N MET A 64 -26.08 4.37 -1.23
CA MET A 64 -24.66 4.56 -1.53
C MET A 64 -23.74 3.98 -0.45
N GLU A 65 -24.09 4.13 0.83
CA GLU A 65 -23.29 3.57 1.93
C GLU A 65 -23.29 2.03 1.94
N THR A 66 -24.41 1.42 1.54
CA THR A 66 -24.55 -0.04 1.44
C THR A 66 -23.72 -0.61 0.30
N ASP A 67 -23.78 -0.02 -0.89
CA ASP A 67 -23.00 -0.45 -2.06
C ASP A 67 -21.49 -0.32 -1.81
N ARG A 68 -21.10 0.75 -1.11
CA ARG A 68 -19.70 0.95 -0.69
C ARG A 68 -19.22 -0.06 0.35
N ALA A 69 -20.05 -0.39 1.33
CA ALA A 69 -19.70 -1.43 2.31
C ALA A 69 -19.48 -2.79 1.63
N LEU A 70 -20.19 -3.03 0.53
CA LEU A 70 -19.97 -4.20 -0.31
C LEU A 70 -18.65 -4.11 -1.10
N GLU A 71 -18.33 -2.96 -1.72
CA GLU A 71 -17.07 -2.77 -2.47
C GLU A 71 -15.81 -2.89 -1.59
N LEU A 72 -15.83 -2.30 -0.39
CA LEU A 72 -14.72 -2.39 0.56
C LEU A 72 -14.48 -3.80 1.10
N ARG A 73 -15.48 -4.67 1.00
CA ARG A 73 -15.38 -6.07 1.42
C ARG A 73 -14.86 -6.98 0.30
N THR A 74 -15.06 -6.59 -0.96
CA THR A 74 -14.71 -7.41 -2.12
C THR A 74 -13.37 -7.03 -2.76
N ARG A 75 -12.81 -5.87 -2.40
CA ARG A 75 -11.40 -5.50 -2.65
C ARG A 75 -10.47 -6.11 -1.59
#